data_AF-A0A2V9MNB2-F1
#
_entry.id   AF-A0A2V9MNB2-F1
#
_cell.length_a   1.000
_cell.length_b   1.000
_cell.length_c   1.000
_cell.angle_alpha   90.00
_cell.angle_beta   90.00
_cell.angle_gamma   90.00
#
_symmetry.space_group_name_H-M   'P 1'
#
loop_
_entity.id
_entity.type
_entity.pdbx_description
1 polymer ?
#
loop_
_entity_poly.entity_id
_entity_poly.type
_entity_poly.pdbx_seq_one_letter_code
_entity_poly.pdbx_strand_id
1 'polypeptide(L)'
;MAQSANSERDGFQLTQRRFVAPPNTSFLDSVTKRKVTICNLFSNHELPIRDIARVLDENYGRVVTILIEQGLIHERRKGRAGAQPQVDRRRSYFGNL
;
A
#
# COMPACT_ATOMS: atom_id res chain seq x y z
N MET A 1 -5.96 -4.48 -28.60
CA MET A 1 -5.27 -5.20 -27.51
C MET A 1 -4.72 -4.16 -26.54
N ALA A 2 -5.44 -3.85 -25.46
CA ALA A 2 -4.92 -2.93 -24.44
C ALA A 2 -4.32 -3.78 -23.32
N GLN A 3 -2.99 -3.90 -23.30
CA GLN A 3 -2.28 -4.39 -22.13
C GLN A 3 -2.39 -3.31 -21.07
N SER A 4 -3.36 -3.44 -20.17
CA SER A 4 -3.37 -2.70 -18.91
C SER A 4 -2.17 -3.20 -18.12
N ALA A 5 -1.01 -2.57 -18.32
CA ALA A 5 0.18 -2.83 -17.55
C ALA A 5 -0.21 -2.70 -16.07
N ASN A 6 -0.15 -3.82 -15.37
CA ASN A 6 -0.42 -3.87 -13.94
C ASN A 6 0.80 -3.26 -13.25
N SER A 7 0.89 -1.93 -13.29
CA SER A 7 2.09 -1.20 -12.85
C SER A 7 2.29 -1.43 -11.36
N GLU A 8 3.39 -2.08 -11.00
CA GLU A 8 3.81 -2.31 -9.64
C GLU A 8 4.91 -1.30 -9.26
N ARG A 9 4.83 -0.73 -8.06
CA ARG A 9 5.87 0.14 -7.50
C ARG A 9 6.08 -0.19 -6.04
N ASP A 10 7.34 -0.34 -5.63
CA ASP A 10 7.73 -0.71 -4.25
C ASP A 10 7.04 -1.98 -3.75
N GLY A 11 6.71 -2.89 -4.66
CA GLY A 11 5.94 -4.08 -4.36
C GLY A 11 4.42 -3.89 -4.37
N PHE A 12 3.88 -2.67 -4.53
CA PHE A 12 2.44 -2.40 -4.49
C PHE A 12 1.85 -2.22 -5.88
N GLN A 13 0.65 -2.76 -6.09
CA GLN A 13 -0.11 -2.47 -7.30
C GLN A 13 -0.61 -1.04 -7.25
N LEU A 14 -0.30 -0.28 -8.30
CA LEU A 14 -0.78 1.09 -8.46
C LEU A 14 -2.24 1.06 -8.91
N THR A 15 -3.06 1.88 -8.27
CA THR A 15 -4.35 2.24 -8.83
C THR A 15 -4.08 3.23 -9.96
N GLN A 16 -4.67 3.08 -11.15
CA GLN A 16 -4.51 4.02 -12.28
C GLN A 16 -5.09 5.44 -11.99
N ARG A 17 -5.30 5.77 -10.72
CA ARG A 17 -5.85 7.02 -10.22
C ARG A 17 -4.78 8.11 -10.25
N ARG A 18 -5.09 9.22 -10.90
CA ARG A 18 -4.27 10.43 -10.85
C ARG A 18 -4.56 11.21 -9.57
N PHE A 19 -3.52 11.57 -8.82
CA PHE A 19 -3.66 12.50 -7.70
C PHE A 19 -3.76 13.94 -8.21
N VAL A 20 -4.81 14.65 -7.79
CA VAL A 20 -4.97 16.09 -8.04
C VAL A 20 -4.83 16.80 -6.69
N ALA A 21 -3.79 17.61 -6.55
CA ALA A 21 -3.60 18.38 -5.33
C ALA A 21 -4.74 19.41 -5.17
N PRO A 22 -5.30 19.59 -3.97
CA PRO A 22 -6.35 20.56 -3.74
C PRO A 22 -5.83 21.99 -3.98
N PRO A 23 -6.67 22.91 -4.49
CA PRO A 23 -6.32 24.31 -4.58
C PRO A 23 -6.12 24.90 -3.18
N ASN A 24 -5.19 25.85 -3.05
CA ASN A 24 -4.91 26.58 -1.80
C ASN A 24 -4.40 25.71 -0.64
N THR A 25 -3.34 24.93 -0.90
CA THR A 25 -2.67 24.11 0.12
C THR A 25 -2.16 24.91 1.33
N SER A 26 -1.98 26.23 1.21
CA SER A 26 -1.52 27.11 2.29
C SER A 26 -2.43 27.13 3.52
N PHE A 27 -3.75 26.93 3.37
CA PHE A 27 -4.71 26.95 4.50
C PHE A 27 -4.89 25.58 5.17
N LEU A 28 -4.30 24.52 4.61
CA LEU A 28 -4.40 23.20 5.19
C LEU A 28 -3.60 23.11 6.49
N ASP A 29 -4.11 22.34 7.45
CA ASP A 29 -3.36 21.99 8.64
C ASP A 29 -2.11 21.17 8.25
N SER A 30 -1.13 21.14 9.15
CA SER A 30 0.16 20.49 8.89
C SER A 30 0.04 19.01 8.54
N VAL A 31 -0.96 18.30 9.08
CA VAL A 31 -1.18 16.88 8.80
C VAL A 31 -1.75 16.69 7.40
N THR A 32 -2.73 17.51 7.02
CA THR A 32 -3.32 17.45 5.68
C THR A 32 -2.31 17.88 4.61
N LYS A 33 -1.51 18.92 4.86
CA LYS A 33 -0.37 19.30 3.99
C LYS A 33 0.56 18.12 3.79
N ARG A 34 0.92 17.41 4.86
CA ARG A 34 1.80 16.24 4.79
C ARG A 34 1.21 15.14 3.91
N LYS A 35 -0.08 14.82 4.07
CA LYS A 35 -0.79 13.84 3.20
C LYS A 35 -0.74 14.24 1.73
N VAL A 36 -1.03 15.51 1.42
CA VAL A 36 -0.99 16.04 0.05
C VAL A 36 0.43 15.95 -0.54
N THR A 37 1.46 16.33 0.22
CA THR A 37 2.85 16.24 -0.24
C THR A 37 3.25 14.80 -0.53
N ILE A 38 2.91 13.84 0.33
CA ILE A 38 3.16 12.41 0.10
C ILE A 38 2.54 11.95 -1.21
N CYS A 39 1.26 12.28 -1.43
CA CYS A 39 0.54 11.86 -2.63
C CYS A 39 1.09 12.53 -3.91
N ASN A 40 1.49 13.79 -3.81
CA ASN A 40 2.11 14.53 -4.91
C ASN A 40 3.47 13.94 -5.29
N LEU A 41 4.33 13.68 -4.31
CA LEU A 41 5.66 13.07 -4.54
C LEU A 41 5.54 11.67 -5.15
N PHE A 42 4.56 10.89 -4.71
CA PHE A 42 4.33 9.55 -5.26
C PHE A 42 3.74 9.58 -6.67
N SER A 43 2.67 10.35 -6.89
CA SER A 43 1.88 10.26 -8.14
C SER A 43 2.43 11.13 -9.25
N ASN A 44 2.93 12.32 -8.91
CA ASN A 44 3.34 13.32 -9.89
C ASN A 44 4.86 13.37 -10.08
N HIS A 45 5.63 13.06 -9.04
CA HIS A 45 7.09 12.97 -9.12
C HIS A 45 7.63 11.54 -9.18
N GLU A 46 6.74 10.54 -9.14
CA GLU A 46 7.07 9.12 -9.28
C GLU A 46 8.13 8.60 -8.31
N LEU A 47 8.31 9.26 -7.16
CA LEU A 47 9.30 8.85 -6.17
C LEU A 47 8.90 7.52 -5.51
N PRO A 48 9.87 6.64 -5.22
CA PRO A 48 9.60 5.42 -4.47
C PRO A 48 9.26 5.74 -3.01
N ILE A 49 8.43 4.90 -2.38
CA ILE A 49 7.91 5.09 -1.02
C ILE A 49 9.04 5.28 -0.01
N ARG A 50 10.15 4.55 -0.18
CA ARG A 50 11.34 4.65 0.69
C ARG A 50 11.98 6.04 0.63
N ASP A 51 12.06 6.63 -0.56
CA ASP A 51 12.67 7.96 -0.72
C ASP A 51 11.74 9.06 -0.21
N ILE A 52 10.43 8.91 -0.41
CA ILE A 52 9.43 9.81 0.19
C ILE A 52 9.54 9.79 1.72
N ALA A 53 9.59 8.60 2.31
CA ALA A 53 9.75 8.44 3.76
C ALA A 53 11.03 9.13 4.26
N ARG A 54 12.14 8.99 3.53
CA ARG A 54 13.42 9.62 3.88
C ARG A 54 13.40 11.14 3.74
N VAL A 55 12.87 11.66 2.64
CA VAL A 55 12.84 13.11 2.35
C VAL A 55 11.92 13.86 3.32
N LEU A 56 10.81 13.23 3.72
CA LEU A 56 9.85 13.84 4.63
C LEU A 56 10.11 13.51 6.12
N ASP A 57 11.14 12.71 6.41
CA ASP A 57 11.39 12.14 7.74
C ASP A 57 10.12 11.50 8.34
N GLU A 58 9.45 10.69 7.53
CA GLU A 58 8.16 10.07 7.85
C GLU A 58 8.32 8.55 7.95
N ASN A 59 7.52 7.92 8.81
CA ASN A 59 7.51 6.47 8.93
C ASN A 59 6.99 5.82 7.62
N TYR A 60 7.73 4.83 7.10
CA TYR A 60 7.36 4.09 5.88
C TYR A 60 5.93 3.54 5.93
N GLY A 61 5.53 2.93 7.05
CA GLY A 61 4.18 2.40 7.24
C GLY A 61 3.11 3.49 7.16
N ARG A 62 3.40 4.68 7.70
CA ARG A 62 2.49 5.83 7.61
C ARG A 62 2.34 6.34 6.17
N VAL A 63 3.43 6.38 5.40
CA VAL A 63 3.39 6.73 3.97
C VAL A 63 2.51 5.72 3.22
N VAL A 64 2.72 4.41 3.43
CA VAL A 64 1.90 3.35 2.82
C VAL A 64 0.42 3.51 3.18
N THR A 65 0.09 3.71 4.45
CA THR A 65 -1.30 3.90 4.90
C THR A 65 -1.95 5.08 4.19
N ILE A 66 -1.24 6.21 4.06
CA ILE A 66 -1.77 7.40 3.37
C ILE A 66 -2.02 7.10 1.88
N LEU A 67 -1.12 6.40 1.21
CA LEU A 67 -1.29 6.04 -0.21
C LEU A 67 -2.46 5.06 -0.42
N ILE A 68 -2.71 4.16 0.53
CA ILE A 68 -3.89 3.27 0.53
C ILE A 68 -5.17 4.07 0.78
N GLU A 69 -5.19 4.92 1.81
CA GLU A 69 -6.35 5.79 2.14
C GLU A 69 -6.75 6.67 0.95
N GLN A 70 -5.77 7.18 0.20
CA GLN A 70 -6.00 8.00 -0.99
C GLN A 70 -6.24 7.16 -2.27
N GLY A 71 -6.17 5.83 -2.17
CA GLY A 71 -6.43 4.92 -3.27
C GLY A 71 -5.43 5.07 -4.41
N LEU A 72 -4.16 5.34 -4.10
CA LEU A 72 -3.05 5.39 -5.07
C LEU A 72 -2.33 4.04 -5.18
N ILE A 73 -2.43 3.21 -4.14
CA ILE A 73 -1.94 1.83 -4.15
C ILE A 73 -2.96 0.89 -3.51
N HIS A 74 -2.92 -0.38 -3.90
CA HIS A 74 -3.74 -1.43 -3.30
C HIS A 74 -3.10 -2.02 -2.03
N GLU A 75 -3.93 -2.28 -1.02
CA GLU A 75 -3.54 -3.04 0.15
C GLU A 75 -3.27 -4.51 -0.22
N ARG A 76 -2.01 -4.95 -0.11
CA ARG A 76 -1.64 -6.36 -0.41
C ARG A 76 -2.11 -7.35 0.68
N ARG A 77 -2.48 -6.88 1.87
CA ARG A 77 -2.69 -7.71 3.07
C ARG A 77 -4.17 -8.04 3.31
N LYS A 78 -4.85 -8.69 2.35
CA LYS A 78 -6.14 -9.36 2.61
C LYS A 78 -6.24 -10.77 2.01
N GLY A 79 -5.13 -11.50 2.00
CA GLY A 79 -5.06 -12.88 1.47
C GLY A 79 -4.54 -13.95 2.44
N ARG A 80 -4.37 -13.67 3.75
CA ARG A 80 -3.89 -14.65 4.75
C ARG A 80 -4.83 -14.87 5.93
N ALA A 81 -6.14 -14.69 5.71
CA ALA A 81 -7.18 -15.16 6.64
C ALA A 81 -7.98 -16.36 6.07
N GLY A 82 -7.42 -17.09 5.10
CA GLY A 82 -8.06 -18.26 4.47
C GLY A 82 -7.18 -19.50 4.35
N ALA A 83 -5.89 -19.43 4.70
CA ALA A 83 -5.11 -20.63 4.97
C ALA A 83 -5.43 -21.06 6.40
N GLN A 84 -6.61 -21.64 6.61
CA GLN A 84 -6.75 -22.55 7.73
C GLN A 84 -5.61 -23.57 7.58
N PRO A 85 -4.77 -23.81 8.59
CA PRO A 85 -3.99 -25.04 8.57
C PRO A 85 -5.05 -26.13 8.49
N GLN A 86 -5.15 -26.80 7.35
CA GLN A 86 -5.80 -28.08 7.26
C GLN A 86 -5.01 -28.95 8.23
N VAL A 87 -5.47 -29.01 9.48
CA VAL A 87 -5.10 -30.04 10.43
C VAL A 87 -5.66 -31.31 9.83
N ASP A 88 -4.93 -31.83 8.85
CA ASP A 88 -5.04 -33.21 8.40
C ASP A 88 -4.58 -34.03 9.61
N ARG A 89 -5.55 -34.33 10.49
CA ARG A 89 -5.41 -35.38 11.50
C ARG A 89 -5.34 -36.69 10.73
N ARG A 90 -4.19 -36.96 10.11
CA ARG A 90 -3.75 -38.33 9.79
C ARG A 90 -3.54 -39.04 11.11
N ARG A 91 -4.66 -39.49 11.67
CA ARG A 91 -4.71 -40.42 12.79
C ARG A 91 -4.32 -41.77 12.20
N SER A 92 -3.02 -42.04 12.21
CA SER A 92 -2.49 -43.36 11.92
C SER A 92 -1.57 -43.76 13.08
N TYR A 93 -1.78 -45.00 13.54
CA TYR A 93 -0.95 -45.81 14.44
C TYR A 93 -1.14 -45.66 15.94
N PHE A 94 -2.12 -46.40 16.46
CA PHE A 94 -1.88 -47.46 17.45
C PHE A 94 -2.70 -48.66 16.92
N GLY A 95 -2.17 -49.85 16.63
CA GLY A 95 -1.05 -50.54 17.25
C GLY A 95 -1.58 -51.49 18.33
N ASN A 96 -1.96 -52.71 17.89
CA ASN A 96 -2.17 -53.98 18.60
C ASN A 96 -2.12 -54.03 20.14
N LEU A 97 -3.15 -54.61 20.75
CA LEU A 97 -3.12 -55.90 21.50
C LEU A 97 -4.52 -56.30 21.95
#